data_AF-A0A108E800-F1
#
_entry.id   AF-A0A108E800-F1
#
_cell.length_a   1.000
_cell.length_b   1.000
_cell.length_c   1.000
_cell.angle_alpha   90.00
_cell.angle_beta   90.00
_cell.angle_gamma   90.00
#
_symmetry.space_group_name_H-M   'P 1'
#
loop_
_entity.id
_entity.type
_entity.pdbx_description
1 polymer ?
#
loop_
_entity_poly.entity_id
_entity_poly.type
_entity_poly.pdbx_seq_one_letter_code
_entity_poly.pdbx_strand_id
1 'polypeptide(L)'
;MEKVMRIMFDEIAVRETVKWRDPKTRRIRTRTRKFFQTVNPFNRGADGQPKTREQIRMEVARDARLWKLKTENDIRDGKFPD
;
A
#
# COMPACT_ATOMS: atom_id res chain seq x y z
N MET A 1 13.54 33.36 -19.17
CA MET A 1 12.62 32.51 -18.37
C MET A 1 13.11 31.08 -18.49
N GLU A 2 13.62 30.52 -17.40
CA GLU A 2 14.14 29.15 -17.39
C GLU A 2 12.96 28.16 -17.47
N LYS A 3 13.03 27.21 -18.41
CA LYS A 3 11.97 26.24 -18.63
C LYS A 3 12.07 25.19 -17.52
N VAL A 4 11.19 25.23 -16.53
CA VAL A 4 11.14 24.21 -15.46
C VAL A 4 10.79 22.87 -16.08
N MET A 5 11.76 21.96 -16.13
CA MET A 5 11.54 20.59 -16.62
C MET A 5 10.92 19.76 -15.50
N ARG A 6 9.65 19.35 -15.67
CA ARG A 6 8.99 18.41 -14.76
C ARG A 6 9.31 16.99 -15.20
N ILE A 7 9.85 16.20 -14.27
CA ILE A 7 10.07 14.76 -14.46
C ILE A 7 8.93 14.01 -13.77
N MET A 8 8.24 13.15 -14.52
CA MET A 8 7.18 12.27 -14.02
C MET A 8 7.73 10.85 -13.90
N PHE A 9 7.32 10.12 -12.85
CA PHE A 9 7.70 8.73 -12.65
C PHE A 9 6.46 7.84 -12.62
N ASP A 10 6.58 6.64 -13.19
CA ASP A 10 5.50 5.66 -13.21
C ASP A 10 5.19 5.15 -11.81
N GLU A 11 3.92 5.16 -11.44
CA GLU A 11 3.43 4.58 -10.19
C GLU A 11 3.09 3.09 -10.35
N ILE A 12 3.52 2.28 -9.39
CA ILE A 12 3.07 0.90 -9.22
C ILE A 12 2.28 0.84 -7.92
N ALA A 13 0.99 0.52 -8.02
CA ALA A 13 0.09 0.53 -6.88
C ALA A 13 -0.72 -0.77 -6.74
N VAL A 14 -0.99 -1.15 -5.50
CA VAL A 14 -1.92 -2.21 -5.11
C VAL A 14 -2.89 -1.62 -4.09
N ARG A 15 -4.13 -2.10 -4.10
CA ARG A 15 -5.13 -1.78 -3.08
C ARG A 15 -5.60 -3.06 -2.43
N GLU A 16 -5.72 -3.04 -1.12
CA GLU A 16 -6.38 -4.10 -0.36
C GLU A 16 -7.54 -3.51 0.43
N THR A 17 -8.56 -4.33 0.63
CA THR A 17 -9.78 -3.97 1.36
C THR A 17 -10.07 -5.02 2.43
N VAL A 18 -10.35 -4.55 3.64
CA VAL A 18 -10.91 -5.35 4.72
C VAL A 18 -12.36 -4.98 4.93
N LYS A 19 -13.19 -5.96 5.31
CA LYS A 19 -14.60 -5.78 5.65
C LYS A 19 -14.88 -6.41 7.00
N TRP A 20 -15.69 -5.77 7.83
CA TRP A 20 -16.08 -6.31 9.14
C TRP A 20 -17.50 -5.91 9.51
N ARG A 21 -18.12 -6.67 10.41
CA ARG A 21 -19.38 -6.26 11.04
C ARG A 21 -19.05 -5.43 12.27
N ASP A 22 -19.48 -4.17 12.28
CA ASP A 22 -19.31 -3.27 13.41
C ASP A 22 -20.16 -3.78 14.60
N PRO A 23 -19.57 -4.03 15.78
CA PRO A 23 -20.32 -4.55 16.92
C PRO A 23 -21.34 -3.57 17.48
N LYS A 24 -21.11 -2.25 17.34
CA LYS A 24 -22.01 -1.20 17.83
C LYS A 24 -23.20 -1.00 16.90
N THR A 25 -22.93 -0.90 15.60
CA THR A 25 -23.98 -0.56 14.61
C THR A 25 -24.55 -1.77 13.87
N ARG A 26 -23.94 -2.96 14.01
CA ARG A 26 -24.24 -4.21 13.27
C ARG A 26 -24.11 -4.12 11.74
N ARG A 27 -23.71 -2.96 11.20
CA ARG A 27 -23.51 -2.73 9.78
C ARG A 27 -22.17 -3.33 9.31
N ILE A 28 -22.10 -3.70 8.04
CA ILE A 28 -20.84 -4.05 7.41
C ILE A 28 -20.08 -2.76 7.09
N ARG A 29 -18.86 -2.65 7.62
CA ARG A 29 -17.92 -1.57 7.35
C ARG A 29 -16.80 -2.09 6.46
N THR A 30 -16.16 -1.18 5.73
CA THR A 30 -15.06 -1.50 4.83
C THR A 30 -13.95 -0.48 4.98
N ARG A 31 -12.70 -0.92 4.96
CA ARG A 31 -11.53 -0.03 4.90
C ARG A 31 -10.63 -0.48 3.78
N THR A 32 -10.30 0.45 2.89
CA THR A 32 -9.42 0.22 1.74
C THR A 32 -8.15 1.03 1.93
N ARG A 33 -6.99 0.43 1.67
CA ARG A 33 -5.70 1.11 1.71
C ARG A 33 -4.94 0.89 0.42
N LYS A 34 -4.40 1.98 -0.14
CA LYS A 34 -3.51 1.98 -1.31
C LYS A 34 -2.06 1.90 -0.83
N PHE A 35 -1.29 1.03 -1.46
CA PHE A 35 0.15 0.92 -1.33
C PHE A 35 0.74 1.23 -2.69
N PHE A 36 1.80 2.01 -2.74
CA PHE A 36 2.42 2.37 -4.00
C PHE A 36 3.88 2.75 -3.81
N GLN A 37 4.65 2.60 -4.87
CA GLN A 37 5.95 3.24 -5.05
C GLN A 37 6.07 3.68 -6.52
N THR A 38 7.08 4.49 -6.83
CA THR A 38 7.36 4.90 -8.20
C THR A 38 8.63 4.24 -8.74
N VAL A 39 8.65 3.97 -10.04
CA VAL A 39 9.84 3.54 -10.78
C VAL A 39 10.68 4.79 -11.04
N ASN A 40 11.71 5.00 -10.21
CA ASN A 40 12.56 6.19 -10.29
C ASN A 40 13.99 5.86 -9.81
N PRO A 41 15.02 6.64 -10.22
CA PRO A 41 16.42 6.34 -9.95
C PRO A 41 16.84 6.47 -8.48
N PHE A 42 15.97 7.02 -7.62
CA PHE A 42 16.18 7.20 -6.19
C PHE A 42 15.54 6.10 -5.35
N ASN A 43 14.56 5.36 -5.89
CA ASN A 43 13.99 4.18 -5.25
C ASN A 43 14.94 3.00 -5.43
N ARG A 44 15.90 2.85 -4.51
CA ARG A 44 17.00 1.89 -4.63
C ARG A 44 16.85 0.70 -3.69
N GLY A 45 17.38 -0.45 -4.12
CA GLY A 45 17.53 -1.64 -3.30
C GLY A 45 18.69 -1.52 -2.31
N ALA A 46 18.89 -2.57 -1.52
CA ALA A 46 19.99 -2.65 -0.54
C ALA A 46 21.38 -2.69 -1.21
N ASP A 47 21.43 -3.11 -2.47
CA ASP A 47 22.61 -3.09 -3.34
C ASP A 47 22.91 -1.68 -3.92
N GLY A 48 22.07 -0.69 -3.62
CA GLY A 48 22.20 0.67 -4.13
C GLY A 48 21.73 0.84 -5.58
N GLN A 49 21.25 -0.22 -6.24
CA GLN A 49 20.72 -0.13 -7.61
C GLN A 49 19.24 0.30 -7.60
N PRO A 50 18.79 1.07 -8.60
CA PRO A 50 17.36 1.38 -8.73
C PRO A 50 16.51 0.12 -8.81
N LYS A 51 15.42 0.09 -8.05
CA LYS A 51 14.50 -1.06 -8.04
C LYS A 51 13.84 -1.21 -9.39
N THR A 52 13.74 -2.45 -9.83
CA THR A 52 12.97 -2.81 -11.01
C THR A 52 11.47 -2.70 -10.71
N ARG A 53 10.67 -2.58 -11.77
CA ARG A 53 9.21 -2.59 -11.69
C ARG A 53 8.68 -3.85 -10.97
N GLU A 54 9.34 -4.99 -11.17
CA GLU A 54 8.97 -6.26 -10.55
C GLU A 54 9.30 -6.29 -9.06
N GLN A 55 10.47 -5.82 -8.65
CA GLN A 55 10.84 -5.67 -7.24
C GLN A 55 9.83 -4.77 -6.52
N ILE A 56 9.52 -3.61 -7.10
CA ILE A 56 8.51 -2.69 -6.55
C ILE A 56 7.15 -3.38 -6.43
N ARG A 57 6.70 -4.10 -7.47
CA ARG A 57 5.43 -4.82 -7.44
C ARG A 57 5.38 -5.83 -6.30
N MET A 58 6.44 -6.61 -6.11
CA MET A 58 6.51 -7.61 -5.05
C MET A 58 6.46 -6.98 -3.65
N GLU A 59 7.21 -5.89 -3.43
CA GLU A 59 7.20 -5.18 -2.15
C GLU A 59 5.83 -4.56 -1.84
N VAL A 60 5.27 -3.82 -2.80
CA VAL A 60 3.96 -3.19 -2.64
C VAL A 60 2.87 -4.23 -2.38
N ALA A 61 2.92 -5.38 -3.06
CA ALA A 61 1.98 -6.47 -2.82
C ALA A 61 2.19 -7.14 -1.45
N ARG A 62 3.44 -7.37 -1.04
CA ARG A 62 3.76 -7.92 0.29
C ARG A 62 3.24 -7.00 1.39
N ASP A 63 3.52 -5.70 1.31
CA ASP A 63 3.13 -4.73 2.33
C ASP A 63 1.60 -4.59 2.40
N ALA A 64 0.91 -4.62 1.25
CA ALA A 64 -0.54 -4.63 1.20
C ALA A 64 -1.14 -5.87 1.88
N ARG A 65 -0.59 -7.06 1.63
CA ARG A 65 -1.02 -8.31 2.26
C ARG A 65 -0.76 -8.33 3.76
N LEU A 66 0.41 -7.87 4.20
CA LEU A 66 0.76 -7.77 5.62
C LEU A 66 -0.20 -6.83 6.35
N TRP A 67 -0.51 -5.68 5.75
CA TRP A 67 -1.49 -4.76 6.31
C TRP A 67 -2.88 -5.40 6.44
N LYS A 68 -3.34 -6.08 5.39
CA LYS A 68 -4.64 -6.77 5.39
C LYS A 68 -4.70 -7.82 6.49
N LEU A 69 -3.73 -8.73 6.55
CA LEU A 69 -3.65 -9.79 7.54
C LEU A 69 -3.61 -9.21 8.97
N LYS A 70 -2.77 -8.19 9.20
CA LYS A 70 -2.72 -7.53 10.50
C LYS A 70 -4.08 -6.94 10.87
N THR A 71 -4.73 -6.24 9.94
CA THR A 71 -6.01 -5.57 10.21
C THR A 71 -7.12 -6.59 10.46
N GLU A 72 -7.15 -7.71 9.73
CA GLU A 72 -8.08 -8.82 9.96
C GLU A 72 -7.86 -9.47 11.34
N ASN A 73 -6.60 -9.64 11.76
CA ASN A 73 -6.27 -10.12 13.11
C ASN A 73 -6.69 -9.12 14.19
N ASP A 74 -6.40 -7.82 14.01
CA ASP A 74 -6.83 -6.77 14.92
C ASP A 74 -8.37 -6.81 15.10
N ILE A 75 -9.12 -6.94 13.99
CA ILE A 75 -10.59 -7.07 14.00
C ILE A 75 -11.03 -8.32 14.78
N ARG A 76 -10.37 -9.46 14.57
CA ARG A 76 -10.64 -10.70 15.30
C ARG A 76 -10.40 -10.54 16.81
N ASP A 77 -9.41 -9.74 17.18
CA ASP A 77 -9.07 -9.41 18.57
C ASP A 77 -9.94 -8.27 19.15
N GLY A 78 -10.97 -7.81 18.42
CA GLY A 78 -11.88 -6.76 18.85
C GLY A 78 -11.34 -5.33 18.71
N LYS A 79 -10.19 -5.15 18.04
CA LYS A 79 -9.61 -3.86 17.69
C LYS A 79 -10.07 -3.46 16.30
N PHE A 80 -11.11 -2.64 16.25
CA PHE A 80 -11.68 -2.21 14.98
C PHE A 80 -10.91 -1.01 14.41
N PRO A 81 -10.72 -0.95 13.08
CA PRO A 81 -10.14 0.22 12.45
C PRO A 81 -11.02 1.45 12.67
N ASP A 82 -10.41 2.59 13.03
CA ASP A 82 -11.07 3.90 13.02
C ASP A 82 -11.66 4.24 11.65
#